data_AF-A0A958JNB9-F1
#
_entry.id   AF-A0A958JNB9-F1
#
_cell.length_a   1.000
_cell.length_b   1.000
_cell.length_c   1.000
_cell.angle_alpha   90.00
_cell.angle_beta   90.00
_cell.angle_gamma   90.00
#
_symmetry.space_group_name_H-M   'P 1'
#
loop_
_entity.id
_entity.type
_entity.pdbx_description
1 polymer ?
#
loop_
_entity_poly.entity_id
_entity_poly.type
_entity_poly.pdbx_seq_one_letter_code
_entity_poly.pdbx_strand_id
1 'polypeptide(L)' 'LNIAEGYSRYGKKEKLNYLRISKGSLFECVACLDILKQFEAMDQHHYKQMIQGMAEIGKMLSGLIRKIEEFDR' A
#
# COMPACT_ATOMS: atom_id res chain seq x y z
N LEU A 1 9.21 -2.89 3.47
CA LEU A 1 10.51 -2.63 2.81
C LEU A 1 10.50 -1.31 2.04
N ASN A 2 9.71 -1.20 0.96
CA ASN A 2 9.69 -0.04 0.06
C ASN A 2 9.40 1.32 0.74
N ILE A 3 8.51 1.41 1.74
CA ILE A 3 8.23 2.67 2.46
C ILE A 3 9.49 3.19 3.18
N ALA A 4 10.19 2.30 3.91
CA ALA A 4 11.41 2.66 4.64
C ALA A 4 12.57 2.97 3.69
N GLU A 5 12.71 2.20 2.60
CA GLU A 5 13.70 2.46 1.56
C GLU A 5 13.45 3.77 0.83
N GLY A 6 12.19 4.12 0.58
CA GLY A 6 11.82 5.42 0.04
C GLY A 6 12.19 6.55 0.99
N TYR A 7 11.93 6.38 2.29
CA TYR A 7 12.18 7.41 3.30
C TYR A 7 13.66 7.81 3.40
N SER A 8 14.59 6.87 3.20
CA SER A 8 16.04 7.12 3.25
C SER A 8 16.59 7.84 2.01
N ARG A 9 15.79 8.00 0.94
CA ARG A 9 16.23 8.72 -0.27
C ARG A 9 16.21 10.23 -0.07
N TYR A 10 17.09 10.95 -0.76
CA TYR A 10 17.11 12.41 -0.74
C TYR A 10 16.21 13.02 -1.83
N GLY A 11 16.15 12.39 -3.01
CA GLY A 11 15.40 12.89 -4.15
C GLY A 11 13.88 12.65 -4.02
N LYS A 12 13.09 13.70 -4.24
CA LYS A 12 11.62 13.62 -4.26
C LYS A 12 11.10 12.55 -5.23
N LYS A 13 11.65 12.51 -6.46
CA LYS A 13 11.25 11.55 -7.49
C LYS A 13 11.46 10.10 -7.02
N GLU A 14 12.58 9.82 -6.36
CA GLU A 14 12.90 8.50 -5.83
C GLU A 14 11.96 8.14 -4.67
N LYS A 15 11.74 9.05 -3.72
CA LYS A 15 10.75 8.87 -2.64
C LYS A 15 9.38 8.46 -3.21
N LEU A 16 8.89 9.21 -4.19
CA LEU A 16 7.60 8.94 -4.83
C LEU A 16 7.59 7.61 -5.57
N ASN A 17 8.69 7.23 -6.23
CA ASN A 17 8.79 5.93 -6.89
C ASN A 17 8.63 4.77 -5.89
N TYR A 18 9.35 4.81 -4.76
CA TYR A 18 9.24 3.79 -3.71
C TYR A 18 7.85 3.71 -3.08
N LEU A 19 7.18 4.86 -2.88
CA LEU A 19 5.81 4.87 -2.37
C LEU A 19 4.81 4.31 -3.38
N ARG A 20 5.00 4.57 -4.68
CA ARG A 20 4.17 3.96 -5.74
C ARG A 20 4.39 2.46 -5.83
N ILE A 21 5.62 1.97 -5.69
CA ILE A 21 5.92 0.54 -5.60
C ILE A 21 5.23 -0.07 -4.37
N SER A 22 5.30 0.60 -3.21
CA SER A 22 4.61 0.16 -1.98
C SER A 22 3.09 0.01 -2.19
N LYS A 23 2.49 0.96 -2.93
CA LYS A 23 1.07 0.90 -3.28
C LYS A 23 0.76 -0.22 -4.28
N GLY A 24 1.64 -0.49 -5.23
CA GLY A 24 1.55 -1.65 -6.13
C GLY A 24 1.55 -2.97 -5.35
N SER A 25 2.53 -3.17 -4.46
CA SER A 25 2.62 -4.37 -3.62
C SER A 25 1.40 -4.56 -2.72
N LEU A 26 0.81 -3.47 -2.21
CA LEU A 26 -0.43 -3.54 -1.45
C LEU A 26 -1.58 -4.12 -2.30
N PHE A 27 -1.72 -3.71 -3.56
CA PHE A 27 -2.75 -4.24 -4.46
C PHE A 27 -2.51 -5.71 -4.82
N GLU A 28 -1.25 -6.12 -4.97
CA GLU A 28 -0.91 -7.54 -5.13
C GLU A 28 -1.35 -8.35 -3.90
N CYS A 29 -1.13 -7.84 -2.68
CA CYS A 29 -1.61 -8.49 -1.47
C CYS A 29 -3.15 -8.59 -1.40
N VAL A 30 -3.87 -7.56 -1.86
CA VAL A 30 -5.33 -7.60 -1.96
C VAL A 30 -5.78 -8.70 -2.92
N ALA A 31 -5.15 -8.81 -4.10
CA ALA A 31 -5.45 -9.87 -5.06
C ALA A 31 -5.20 -11.28 -4.48
N CYS A 32 -4.08 -11.47 -3.76
CA CYS A 32 -3.81 -12.73 -3.05
C CYS A 32 -4.89 -13.03 -1.99
N LEU A 33 -5.33 -12.01 -1.24
CA LEU A 33 -6.36 -12.17 -0.22
C LEU A 33 -7.72 -12.58 -0.83
N ASP A 34 -8.08 -12.01 -1.98
CA ASP A 34 -9.29 -12.38 -2.72
C ASP A 34 -9.22 -13.83 -3.22
N ILE A 35 -8.07 -14.27 -3.71
CA ILE A 35 -7.83 -15.67 -4.08
C ILE A 35 -8.01 -16.59 -2.86
N LEU A 36 -7.40 -16.26 -1.72
CA LEU A 36 -7.54 -17.06 -0.49
C LEU A 36 -8.99 -17.18 -0.04
N LYS A 37 -9.77 -16.11 -0.14
CA LYS A 37 -11.21 -16.14 0.13
C LYS A 37 -11.97 -17.03 -0.84
N GLN A 38 -11.64 -16.98 -2.13
CA GLN A 38 -12.28 -17.80 -3.16
C GLN A 38 -12.08 -19.30 -2.92
N PHE A 39 -10.89 -19.69 -2.43
CA PHE A 39 -10.59 -21.08 -2.07
C PHE A 39 -11.06 -21.48 -0.66
N GLU A 40 -11.85 -20.62 0.01
CA GLU A 40 -12.29 -20.84 1.40
C GLU A 40 -11.12 -21.12 2.37
N ALA A 41 -9.91 -20.68 2.02
CA ALA A 41 -8.68 -20.88 2.80
C ALA A 41 -8.54 -19.86 3.95
N MET A 42 -9.56 -19.02 4.16
CA MET A 42 -9.64 -18.00 5.19
C MET A 42 -11.10 -17.75 5.56
N ASP A 43 -11.41 -17.61 6.85
CA ASP A 43 -12.75 -17.25 7.28
C ASP A 43 -13.08 -15.77 7.01
N GLN A 44 -14.39 -15.48 7.01
CA GLN A 44 -14.90 -14.15 6.69
C GLN A 44 -14.47 -13.07 7.70
N HIS A 45 -14.21 -13.44 8.96
CA HIS A 45 -13.80 -12.47 9.96
C HIS A 45 -12.38 -11.98 9.69
N HIS A 46 -11.43 -12.90 9.49
CA HIS A 46 -10.05 -12.55 9.15
C HIS A 46 -9.96 -11.84 7.80
N TYR A 47 -10.69 -12.29 6.78
CA TYR A 47 -10.73 -11.59 5.49
C TYR A 47 -11.17 -10.13 5.66
N LYS A 48 -12.26 -9.89 6.41
CA LYS A 48 -12.79 -8.55 6.64
C LYS A 48 -11.81 -7.66 7.40
N GLN A 49 -11.12 -8.20 8.41
CA GLN A 49 -10.09 -7.46 9.12
C GLN A 49 -8.92 -7.09 8.20
N MET A 50 -8.42 -8.04 7.40
CA MET A 50 -7.29 -7.81 6.51
C MET A 50 -7.63 -6.80 5.41
N ILE A 51 -8.79 -6.93 4.74
CA ILE A 51 -9.17 -6.02 3.66
C ILE A 51 -9.39 -4.59 4.19
N GLN A 52 -9.93 -4.44 5.41
CA GLN A 52 -10.07 -3.13 6.06
C GLN A 52 -8.70 -2.51 6.37
N GLY A 53 -7.78 -3.29 6.92
CA GLY A 53 -6.41 -2.84 7.17
C GLY A 53 -5.67 -2.44 5.89
N MET A 54 -5.78 -3.25 4.83
CA MET A 54 -5.20 -2.95 3.53
C MET A 54 -5.80 -1.67 2.92
N ALA A 55 -7.11 -1.48 3.02
CA ALA A 55 -7.77 -0.26 2.55
C ALA A 55 -7.26 1.00 3.29
N GLU A 56 -7.06 0.90 4.61
CA GLU A 56 -6.51 1.99 5.40
C GLU A 56 -5.07 2.33 5.00
N ILE A 57 -4.21 1.32 4.85
CA ILE A 57 -2.84 1.51 4.35
C ILE A 57 -2.85 2.16 2.95
N GLY A 58 -3.77 1.75 2.07
CA GLY A 58 -3.92 2.34 0.73
C GLY A 58 -4.29 3.81 0.75
N LYS A 59 -5.16 4.23 1.68
CA LYS A 59 -5.48 5.64 1.91
C LYS A 59 -4.29 6.41 2.45
N MET A 60 -3.58 5.87 3.44
CA MET A 60 -2.37 6.49 4.01
C MET A 60 -1.29 6.70 2.95
N LEU A 61 -1.00 5.69 2.13
CA LEU A 61 -0.03 5.78 1.03
C LEU A 61 -0.46 6.84 0.01
N SER A 62 -1.74 6.88 -0.36
CA SER A 62 -2.26 7.86 -1.31
C SER A 62 -2.18 9.29 -0.76
N GLY A 63 -2.48 9.49 0.53
CA GLY A 63 -2.33 10.77 1.21
C GLY A 63 -0.87 11.23 1.26
N LEU A 64 0.05 10.31 1.59
CA LEU A 64 1.48 10.61 1.66
C LEU A 64 2.07 10.96 0.30
N ILE A 65 1.74 10.20 -0.75
CA ILE A 65 2.16 10.49 -2.14
C ILE A 65 1.71 11.89 -2.54
N ARG A 66 0.42 12.20 -2.36
CA ARG A 66 -0.14 13.52 -2.69
C ARG A 66 0.58 14.63 -1.94
N LYS A 67 0.83 14.44 -0.64
CA LYS A 67 1.49 15.46 0.18
C LYS A 67 2.92 15.76 -0.28
N ILE A 68 3.67 14.74 -0.70
CA ILE A 68 5.03 14.90 -1.22
C ILE A 68 5.00 15.53 -2.63
N GLU A 69 4.00 15.21 -3.44
CA GLU A 69 3.81 15.85 -4.76
C GLU A 69 3.51 17.35 -4.63
N GLU A 70 2.67 17.74 -3.66
CA GLU A 70 2.25 19.12 -3.39
C GLU A 70 3.32 20.02 -2.78
N PHE A 71 4.29 19.47 -2.04
CA PHE A 71 5.32 20.23 -1.29
C PHE A 71 6.32 21.02 -2.17
N ASP A 72 6.02 21.18 -3.45
CA ASP A 72 6.91 21.64 -4.52
C ASP A 72 6.13 22.51 -5.53
N ARG A 73 4.97 23.03 -5.11
CA ARG A 73 4.26 24.12 -5.78
C ARG A 73 4.53 25.43 -5.07
#